data_AF-A0A847XB16-F1
#
_entry.id   AF-A0A847XB16-F1
#
_cell.length_a   1.000
_cell.length_b   1.000
_cell.length_c   1.000
_cell.angle_alpha   90.00
_cell.angle_beta   90.00
_cell.angle_gamma   90.00
#
_symmetry.space_group_name_H-M   'P 1'
#
loop_
_entity.id
_entity.type
_entity.pdbx_description
1 polymer ?
#
loop_
_entity_poly.entity_id
_entity_poly.type
_entity_poly.pdbx_seq_one_letter_code
_entity_poly.pdbx_strand_id
1 'polypeptide(L)'
;MVTSEIWIIIMYLTIILWNFRGWDIPSTGIGKLLALLKAMLFNSAYTYSSIWYLPTILIIYLFIPIYSLALYRLPLKTTLLPLGIITFFIYMRPTLNIIFPKVNSKNNIFDAVPYSISFLFYLIYLIIGYLVSQGSFKKLSSKFILFSFFSFLVASILMVMISQRNGNFYDFNYKNLFLLLMTTFAFEILSRIQIKKERMKSLFKSISKKAFGIYFIHIILMEYLFTQFDWSSFSYRSRFIIFEFGTILASYLIISLLAKNKKIAKWLFMIK
;
A
#
# COMPACT_ATOMS: atom_id res chain seq x y z
N MET A 1 16.63 5.22 -5.04
CA MET A 1 16.63 4.82 -6.46
C MET A 1 17.54 3.63 -6.71
N VAL A 2 18.83 3.68 -6.39
CA VAL A 2 19.74 2.52 -6.58
C VAL A 2 19.23 1.25 -5.90
N THR A 3 18.74 1.33 -4.66
CA THR A 3 18.21 0.13 -3.97
C THR A 3 16.95 -0.44 -4.63
N SER A 4 16.07 0.38 -5.19
CA SER A 4 14.88 -0.11 -5.90
C SER A 4 15.23 -0.82 -7.21
N GLU A 5 16.24 -0.34 -7.94
CA GLU A 5 16.74 -0.98 -9.17
C GLU A 5 17.33 -2.36 -8.87
N ILE A 6 18.10 -2.48 -7.78
CA ILE A 6 18.62 -3.76 -7.31
C ILE A 6 17.48 -4.74 -7.02
N TRP A 7 16.40 -4.27 -6.39
CA TRP A 7 15.22 -5.11 -6.13
C TRP A 7 14.45 -5.49 -7.39
N ILE A 8 14.34 -4.61 -8.39
CA ILE A 8 13.77 -4.95 -9.70
C ILE A 8 14.52 -6.14 -10.30
N ILE A 9 15.86 -6.09 -10.28
CA ILE A 9 16.70 -7.15 -10.83
C ILE A 9 16.55 -8.45 -10.01
N ILE A 10 16.56 -8.38 -8.68
CA ILE A 10 16.40 -9.56 -7.82
C ILE A 10 15.04 -10.22 -8.06
N MET A 11 13.95 -9.43 -8.06
CA MET A 11 12.60 -9.92 -8.34
C MET A 11 12.54 -10.60 -9.71
N TYR A 12 13.09 -9.94 -10.73
CA TYR A 12 13.15 -10.48 -12.08
C TYR A 12 13.87 -11.82 -12.15
N LEU A 13 15.04 -11.93 -11.50
CA LEU A 13 15.79 -13.17 -11.41
C LEU A 13 15.02 -14.25 -10.65
N THR A 14 14.35 -13.93 -9.55
CA THR A 14 13.55 -14.91 -8.80
C THR A 14 12.41 -15.48 -9.61
N ILE A 15 11.72 -14.66 -10.42
CA ILE A 15 10.63 -15.13 -11.29
C ILE A 15 11.18 -16.09 -12.35
N ILE A 16 12.33 -15.78 -12.96
CA ILE A 16 12.97 -16.67 -13.95
C ILE A 16 13.43 -17.97 -13.30
N LEU A 17 14.12 -17.90 -12.17
CA LEU A 17 14.75 -19.05 -11.52
C LEU A 17 13.72 -20.03 -10.96
N TRP A 18 12.62 -19.52 -10.42
CA TRP A 18 11.58 -20.35 -9.81
C TRP A 18 10.34 -20.54 -10.67
N ASN A 19 10.37 -20.01 -11.91
CA ASN A 19 9.31 -20.15 -12.90
C ASN A 19 7.91 -19.86 -12.30
N PHE A 20 7.78 -18.73 -11.62
CA PHE A 20 6.53 -18.34 -10.99
C PHE A 20 5.43 -18.24 -12.07
N ARG A 21 4.37 -19.04 -11.90
CA ARG A 21 3.27 -19.15 -12.88
C ARG A 21 2.45 -17.87 -12.86
N GLY A 22 2.09 -17.37 -14.05
CA GLY A 22 1.28 -16.15 -14.20
C GLY A 22 2.07 -14.90 -14.59
N TRP A 23 3.38 -15.01 -14.75
CA TRP A 23 4.23 -13.94 -15.27
C TRP A 23 4.57 -14.19 -16.75
N ASP A 24 4.12 -13.29 -17.63
CA ASP A 24 4.40 -13.34 -19.08
C ASP A 24 5.86 -12.93 -19.37
N ILE A 25 6.83 -13.78 -19.01
CA ILE A 25 8.23 -13.59 -19.39
C ILE A 25 8.46 -14.25 -20.76
N PRO A 26 8.95 -13.49 -21.76
CA PRO A 26 9.25 -14.06 -23.07
C PRO A 26 10.26 -15.21 -23.00
N SER A 27 10.10 -16.22 -23.86
CA SER A 27 10.99 -17.38 -23.91
C SER A 27 12.37 -17.06 -24.51
N THR A 28 12.48 -16.03 -25.34
CA THR A 28 13.72 -15.64 -26.04
C THR A 28 14.62 -14.75 -25.19
N GLY A 29 15.94 -14.85 -25.36
CA GLY A 29 16.93 -14.06 -24.60
C GLY A 29 16.76 -12.54 -24.76
N ILE A 30 16.47 -12.08 -25.98
CA ILE A 30 16.21 -10.65 -26.26
C ILE A 30 14.88 -10.20 -25.64
N GLY A 31 13.84 -11.04 -25.71
CA GLY A 31 12.55 -10.74 -25.09
C GLY A 31 12.65 -10.59 -23.57
N LYS A 32 13.45 -11.44 -22.92
CA LYS A 32 13.79 -11.33 -21.49
C LYS A 32 14.45 -9.99 -21.16
N LEU A 33 15.47 -9.58 -21.93
CA LEU A 33 16.13 -8.30 -21.69
C LEU A 33 15.18 -7.11 -21.85
N LEU A 34 14.34 -7.12 -22.88
CA LEU A 34 13.35 -6.06 -23.10
C LEU A 34 12.30 -6.01 -21.98
N ALA A 35 11.89 -7.15 -21.43
CA ALA A 35 10.98 -7.21 -20.29
C ALA A 35 11.61 -6.59 -19.03
N LEU A 36 12.90 -6.84 -18.77
CA LEU A 36 13.63 -6.21 -17.67
C LEU A 36 13.73 -4.69 -17.85
N LEU A 37 14.06 -4.22 -19.06
CA LEU A 37 14.14 -2.78 -19.35
C LEU A 37 12.79 -2.09 -19.17
N LYS A 38 11.69 -2.70 -19.64
CA LYS A 38 10.33 -2.19 -19.41
C LYS A 38 9.98 -2.11 -17.92
N ALA A 39 10.46 -3.06 -17.11
CA ALA A 39 10.31 -3.05 -15.66
C ALA A 39 11.07 -1.87 -15.02
N MET A 40 12.33 -1.69 -15.39
CA MET A 40 13.21 -0.63 -14.87
C MET A 40 12.71 0.77 -15.26
N LEU A 41 12.06 0.90 -16.42
CA LEU A 41 11.44 2.14 -16.90
C LEU A 41 10.01 2.35 -16.39
N PHE A 42 9.50 1.48 -15.50
CA PHE A 42 8.14 1.52 -14.96
C PHE A 42 7.01 1.41 -16.00
N ASN A 43 7.32 1.01 -17.23
CA ASN A 43 6.36 0.90 -18.32
C ASN A 43 5.53 -0.40 -18.24
N SER A 44 5.98 -1.36 -17.43
CA SER A 44 5.29 -2.62 -17.18
C SER A 44 5.27 -2.94 -15.68
N ALA A 45 5.02 -1.93 -14.84
CA ALA A 45 5.01 -2.09 -13.38
C ALA A 45 3.99 -3.15 -12.89
N TYR A 46 2.94 -3.42 -13.68
CA TYR A 46 2.01 -4.53 -13.44
C TYR A 46 2.64 -5.91 -13.60
N THR A 47 3.72 -6.02 -14.39
CA THR A 47 4.50 -7.24 -14.60
C THR A 47 5.44 -7.54 -13.42
N TYR A 48 5.45 -6.73 -12.35
CA TYR A 48 6.13 -7.06 -11.10
C TYR A 48 5.32 -6.46 -9.92
N SER A 49 4.41 -7.26 -9.36
CA SER A 49 3.41 -6.89 -8.33
C SER A 49 4.02 -6.31 -7.04
N SER A 50 5.33 -6.37 -6.87
CA SER A 50 6.06 -5.75 -5.76
C SER A 50 6.52 -4.32 -6.05
N ILE A 51 6.26 -3.74 -7.22
CA ILE A 51 6.89 -2.48 -7.66
C ILE A 51 5.88 -1.44 -8.16
N TRP A 52 4.60 -1.81 -8.22
CA TRP A 52 3.52 -0.94 -8.69
C TRP A 52 3.43 0.43 -7.99
N TYR A 53 3.91 0.53 -6.74
CA TYR A 53 3.87 1.77 -5.95
C TYR A 53 5.11 2.66 -6.13
N LEU A 54 6.21 2.18 -6.74
CA LEU A 54 7.42 2.99 -6.91
C LEU A 54 7.18 4.26 -7.75
N PRO A 55 6.45 4.22 -8.90
CA PRO A 55 6.11 5.43 -9.64
C PRO A 55 5.35 6.44 -8.78
N THR A 56 4.40 5.97 -7.98
CA THR A 56 3.66 6.80 -7.03
C THR A 56 4.57 7.47 -6.02
N ILE A 57 5.51 6.73 -5.41
CA ILE A 57 6.50 7.31 -4.49
C ILE A 57 7.33 8.37 -5.20
N LEU A 58 7.83 8.09 -6.40
CA LEU A 58 8.65 9.05 -7.15
C LEU A 58 7.90 10.36 -7.41
N ILE A 59 6.64 10.29 -7.84
CA ILE A 59 5.80 11.46 -8.05
C ILE A 59 5.56 12.17 -6.70
N ILE A 60 5.25 11.44 -5.63
CA ILE A 60 5.10 12.06 -4.29
C ILE A 60 6.36 12.87 -3.94
N TYR A 61 7.54 12.28 -4.03
CA TYR A 61 8.80 12.95 -3.68
C TYR A 61 9.09 14.17 -4.56
N LEU A 62 8.75 14.12 -5.85
CA LEU A 62 8.92 15.24 -6.77
C LEU A 62 8.01 16.42 -6.42
N PHE A 63 6.79 16.14 -5.96
CA PHE A 63 5.81 17.18 -5.62
C PHE A 63 5.80 17.59 -4.14
N ILE A 64 6.46 16.87 -3.22
CA ILE A 64 6.59 17.24 -1.80
C ILE A 64 7.01 18.71 -1.61
N PRO A 65 8.02 19.26 -2.33
CA PRO A 65 8.43 20.66 -2.17
C PRO A 65 7.33 21.66 -2.52
N ILE A 66 6.51 21.34 -3.53
CA ILE A 66 5.39 22.20 -3.97
C ILE A 66 4.30 22.17 -2.90
N TYR A 67 4.00 20.99 -2.36
CA TYR A 67 3.00 20.84 -1.29
C TYR A 67 3.44 21.47 0.03
N SER A 68 4.71 21.32 0.41
CA SER A 68 5.22 21.94 1.63
C SER A 68 5.14 23.46 1.54
N LEU A 69 5.40 24.04 0.37
CA LEU A 69 5.23 25.47 0.12
C LEU A 69 3.76 25.91 0.26
N ALA A 70 2.83 25.17 -0.34
CA ALA A 70 1.39 25.47 -0.28
C ALA A 70 0.83 25.34 1.15
N LEU A 71 1.18 24.27 1.87
CA LEU A 71 0.72 24.04 3.24
C LEU A 71 1.35 25.00 4.25
N TYR A 72 2.57 25.47 4.00
CA TYR A 72 3.27 26.40 4.90
C TYR A 72 2.84 27.86 4.68
N ARG A 73 2.57 28.26 3.43
CA ARG A 73 2.22 29.65 3.09
C ARG A 73 0.73 29.96 3.16
N LEU A 74 -0.13 28.96 3.02
CA LEU A 74 -1.57 29.16 3.04
C LEU A 74 -2.15 28.81 4.42
N PRO A 75 -3.07 29.62 4.97
CA PRO A 75 -3.76 29.27 6.20
C PRO A 75 -4.48 27.94 6.02
N LEU A 76 -4.36 27.04 7.00
CA LEU A 76 -4.95 25.70 6.94
C LEU A 76 -6.47 25.74 6.63
N LYS A 77 -7.18 26.74 7.16
CA LYS A 77 -8.62 26.96 6.89
C LYS A 77 -8.90 27.22 5.40
N THR A 78 -8.03 27.97 4.73
CA THR A 78 -8.14 28.30 3.30
C THR A 78 -7.84 27.08 2.42
N THR A 79 -6.95 26.19 2.88
CA THR A 79 -6.54 24.98 2.15
C THR A 79 -7.48 23.79 2.38
N LEU A 80 -8.12 23.71 3.55
CA LEU A 80 -9.01 22.60 3.93
C LEU A 80 -10.30 22.53 3.09
N LEU A 81 -10.88 23.67 2.71
CA LEU A 81 -12.12 23.69 1.94
C LEU A 81 -11.91 23.12 0.51
N PRO A 82 -10.94 23.58 -0.29
CA PRO A 82 -10.62 22.97 -1.58
C PRO A 82 -10.24 21.49 -1.45
N LEU A 83 -9.45 21.12 -0.44
CA LEU A 83 -9.09 19.73 -0.20
C LEU A 83 -10.28 18.85 0.16
N GLY A 84 -11.22 19.36 0.96
CA GLY A 84 -12.45 18.67 1.31
C GLY A 84 -13.33 18.43 0.09
N ILE A 85 -13.47 19.44 -0.77
CA ILE A 85 -14.19 19.33 -2.04
C ILE A 85 -13.54 18.29 -2.95
N ILE A 86 -12.22 18.38 -3.15
CA ILE A 86 -11.47 17.43 -3.98
C ILE A 86 -11.60 16.00 -3.42
N THR A 87 -11.42 15.83 -2.11
CA THR A 87 -11.57 14.53 -1.44
C THR A 87 -12.97 13.96 -1.62
N PHE A 88 -14.00 14.79 -1.44
CA PHE A 88 -15.38 14.39 -1.63
C PHE A 88 -15.61 13.90 -3.06
N PHE A 89 -15.25 14.68 -4.08
CA PHE A 89 -15.48 14.28 -5.47
C PHE A 89 -14.66 13.04 -5.90
N ILE A 90 -13.41 12.94 -5.43
CA ILE A 90 -12.51 11.84 -5.78
C ILE A 90 -12.95 10.51 -5.15
N TYR A 91 -13.38 10.53 -3.88
CA TYR A 91 -13.69 9.30 -3.13
C TYR A 91 -15.17 8.96 -3.08
N MET A 92 -16.08 9.94 -3.10
CA MET A 92 -17.53 9.67 -3.04
C MET A 92 -18.00 8.96 -4.30
N ARG A 93 -17.48 9.34 -5.46
CA ARG A 93 -17.83 8.79 -6.77
C ARG A 93 -17.63 7.27 -6.85
N PRO A 94 -16.42 6.70 -6.62
CA PRO A 94 -16.24 5.25 -6.62
C PRO A 94 -17.09 4.58 -5.54
N THR A 95 -17.26 5.19 -4.36
CA THR A 95 -18.09 4.63 -3.28
C THR A 95 -19.56 4.49 -3.67
N LEU A 96 -20.15 5.52 -4.29
CA LEU A 96 -21.55 5.49 -4.72
C LEU A 96 -21.81 4.48 -5.83
N ASN A 97 -20.87 4.31 -6.77
CA ASN A 97 -20.99 3.34 -7.86
C ASN A 97 -21.17 1.90 -7.35
N ILE A 98 -20.58 1.59 -6.21
CA ILE A 98 -20.62 0.24 -5.61
C ILE A 98 -21.91 0.01 -4.82
N ILE A 99 -22.40 1.04 -4.14
CA ILE A 99 -23.63 0.96 -3.35
C ILE A 99 -24.86 0.93 -4.26
N PHE A 100 -24.85 1.69 -5.36
CA PHE A 100 -26.00 1.85 -6.25
C PHE A 100 -25.71 1.46 -7.72
N PRO A 101 -25.34 0.20 -8.00
CA PRO A 101 -24.91 -0.20 -9.34
C PRO A 101 -26.04 -0.13 -10.38
N LYS A 102 -27.30 -0.37 -9.98
CA LYS A 102 -28.46 -0.37 -10.89
C LYS A 102 -28.93 1.02 -11.32
N VAL A 103 -28.61 2.05 -10.55
CA VAL A 103 -28.90 3.45 -10.91
C VAL A 103 -27.92 3.95 -11.98
N ASN A 104 -26.75 3.32 -12.08
CA ASN A 104 -25.64 3.70 -12.96
C ASN A 104 -25.47 2.80 -14.21
N SER A 105 -26.37 1.84 -14.45
CA SER A 105 -26.15 0.78 -15.45
C SER A 105 -26.33 1.19 -16.91
N LYS A 106 -26.92 2.37 -17.20
CA LYS A 106 -27.18 2.82 -18.58
C LYS A 106 -26.36 4.04 -19.01
N ASN A 107 -25.90 4.81 -18.05
CA ASN A 107 -24.86 5.81 -18.20
C ASN A 107 -24.02 5.61 -16.94
N ASN A 108 -22.79 5.15 -17.07
CA ASN A 108 -21.83 5.44 -16.02
C ASN A 108 -21.65 6.97 -16.04
N ILE A 109 -22.57 7.70 -15.40
CA ILE A 109 -22.49 9.15 -15.17
C ILE A 109 -21.14 9.48 -14.51
N PHE A 110 -20.54 8.45 -13.91
CA PHE A 110 -19.30 8.45 -13.18
C PHE A 110 -18.18 7.61 -13.80
N ASP A 111 -18.16 7.37 -15.12
CA ASP A 111 -17.11 6.59 -15.77
C ASP A 111 -15.76 7.30 -15.86
N ALA A 112 -14.71 6.52 -15.61
CA ALA A 112 -13.29 6.85 -15.74
C ALA A 112 -12.88 8.20 -15.14
N VAL A 113 -12.64 8.23 -13.81
CA VAL A 113 -11.52 9.04 -13.32
C VAL A 113 -10.29 8.51 -14.05
N PRO A 114 -9.68 9.25 -14.99
CA PRO A 114 -8.61 8.70 -15.80
C PRO A 114 -7.46 8.28 -14.87
N TYR A 115 -6.67 7.28 -15.26
CA TYR A 115 -5.53 6.83 -14.46
C TYR A 115 -4.60 7.97 -14.02
N SER A 116 -4.57 9.10 -14.76
CA SER A 116 -3.86 10.33 -14.41
C SER A 116 -4.28 10.96 -13.07
N ILE A 117 -5.50 10.72 -12.59
CA ILE A 117 -5.99 11.18 -11.27
C ILE A 117 -5.66 10.16 -10.16
N SER A 118 -5.13 8.96 -10.48
CA SER A 118 -4.77 7.96 -9.47
C SER A 118 -3.74 8.49 -8.45
N PHE A 119 -2.90 9.42 -8.86
CA PHE A 119 -1.94 10.08 -7.96
C PHE A 119 -2.62 10.91 -6.85
N LEU A 120 -3.76 11.55 -7.14
CA LEU A 120 -4.46 12.42 -6.20
C LEU A 120 -4.97 11.66 -4.97
N PHE A 121 -5.33 10.37 -5.10
CA PHE A 121 -5.71 9.55 -3.95
C PHE A 121 -4.54 9.48 -2.94
N TYR A 122 -3.33 9.16 -3.40
CA TYR A 122 -2.16 9.04 -2.53
C TYR A 122 -1.74 10.38 -1.91
N LEU A 123 -1.94 11.48 -2.64
CA LEU A 123 -1.70 12.81 -2.08
C LEU A 123 -2.59 13.11 -0.88
N ILE A 124 -3.87 12.74 -0.96
CA ILE A 124 -4.82 12.96 0.14
C ILE A 124 -4.39 12.16 1.38
N TYR A 125 -3.94 10.90 1.20
CA TYR A 125 -3.34 10.12 2.29
C TYR A 125 -2.13 10.83 2.92
N LEU A 126 -1.25 11.43 2.11
CA LEU A 126 -0.08 12.15 2.61
C LEU A 126 -0.47 13.39 3.43
N ILE A 127 -1.44 14.17 2.95
CA ILE A 127 -1.94 15.35 3.66
C ILE A 127 -2.58 14.95 4.98
N ILE A 128 -3.43 13.92 4.98
CA ILE A 128 -4.03 13.40 6.22
C ILE A 128 -2.94 12.93 7.19
N GLY A 129 -1.94 12.19 6.72
CA GLY A 129 -0.80 11.77 7.54
C GLY A 129 -0.07 12.97 8.16
N TYR A 130 0.11 14.05 7.40
CA TYR A 130 0.66 15.30 7.91
C TYR A 130 -0.24 15.91 8.99
N LEU A 131 -1.55 16.01 8.80
CA LEU A 131 -2.49 16.54 9.80
C LEU A 131 -2.49 15.73 11.10
N VAL A 132 -2.44 14.40 11.00
CA VAL A 132 -2.28 13.50 12.17
C VAL A 132 -0.97 13.80 12.88
N SER A 133 0.14 13.97 12.14
CA SER A 133 1.45 14.28 12.73
C SER A 133 1.49 15.64 13.46
N GLN A 134 0.75 16.64 12.96
CA GLN A 134 0.60 17.94 13.61
C GLN A 134 -0.36 17.88 14.81
N GLY A 135 -1.09 16.78 14.98
CA GLY A 135 -2.07 16.65 16.03
C GLY A 135 -3.35 17.45 15.80
N SER A 136 -3.73 17.66 14.53
CA SER A 136 -4.98 18.35 14.18
C SER A 136 -6.22 17.68 14.80
N PHE A 137 -6.13 16.38 15.10
CA PHE A 137 -7.20 15.59 15.72
C PHE A 137 -7.08 15.43 17.24
N LYS A 138 -6.10 16.06 17.90
CA LYS A 138 -5.84 15.91 19.35
C LYS A 138 -7.05 16.26 20.23
N LYS A 139 -7.91 17.17 19.78
CA LYS A 139 -9.13 17.59 20.50
C LYS A 139 -10.24 16.54 20.47
N LEU A 140 -10.19 15.57 19.55
CA LEU A 140 -11.16 14.49 19.49
C LEU A 140 -10.95 13.51 20.65
N SER A 141 -12.04 13.06 21.25
CA SER A 141 -11.98 12.08 22.34
C SER A 141 -11.54 10.71 21.81
N SER A 142 -10.78 9.97 22.61
CA SER A 142 -10.32 8.62 22.22
C SER A 142 -11.48 7.66 21.96
N LYS A 143 -12.61 7.83 22.66
CA LYS A 143 -13.84 7.06 22.43
C LYS A 143 -14.42 7.33 21.03
N PHE A 144 -14.50 8.60 20.63
CA PHE A 144 -14.98 8.99 19.31
C PHE A 144 -14.09 8.45 18.19
N ILE A 145 -12.78 8.53 18.36
CA ILE A 145 -11.81 8.01 17.40
C ILE A 145 -11.96 6.49 17.25
N LEU A 146 -12.05 5.77 18.37
CA LEU A 146 -12.20 4.31 18.36
C LEU A 146 -13.53 3.89 17.71
N PHE A 147 -14.62 4.56 18.07
CA PHE A 147 -15.93 4.35 17.44
C PHE A 147 -15.85 4.58 15.93
N SER A 148 -15.30 5.72 15.50
CA SER A 148 -15.15 6.07 14.09
C SER A 148 -14.33 5.03 13.32
N PHE A 149 -13.20 4.58 13.89
CA PHE A 149 -12.39 3.52 13.30
C PHE A 149 -13.21 2.25 13.05
N PHE A 150 -13.94 1.76 14.05
CA PHE A 150 -14.75 0.54 13.91
C PHE A 150 -15.94 0.75 12.97
N SER A 151 -16.61 1.90 13.01
CA SER A 151 -17.71 2.22 12.09
C SER A 151 -17.26 2.18 10.63
N PHE A 152 -16.10 2.79 10.31
CA PHE A 152 -15.57 2.79 8.95
C PHE A 152 -14.98 1.43 8.53
N LEU A 153 -14.45 0.64 9.48
CA LEU A 153 -14.07 -0.75 9.23
C LEU A 153 -15.29 -1.59 8.82
N VAL A 154 -16.38 -1.50 9.60
CA VAL A 154 -17.63 -2.21 9.29
C VAL A 154 -18.21 -1.73 7.96
N ALA A 155 -18.23 -0.43 7.70
CA ALA A 155 -18.69 0.12 6.41
C ALA A 155 -17.87 -0.41 5.23
N SER A 156 -16.54 -0.52 5.38
CA SER A 156 -15.64 -1.09 4.37
C SER A 156 -15.96 -2.55 4.08
N ILE A 157 -16.20 -3.36 5.13
CA ILE A 157 -16.56 -4.78 5.00
C ILE A 157 -17.91 -4.92 4.30
N LEU A 158 -18.93 -4.18 4.75
CA LEU A 158 -20.27 -4.20 4.16
C LEU A 158 -20.23 -3.82 2.68
N MET A 159 -19.40 -2.85 2.30
CA MET A 159 -19.23 -2.42 0.92
C MET A 159 -18.67 -3.53 0.03
N VAL A 160 -17.69 -4.30 0.50
CA VAL A 160 -17.18 -5.48 -0.21
C VAL A 160 -18.27 -6.55 -0.34
N MET A 161 -19.01 -6.82 0.73
CA MET A 161 -20.11 -7.80 0.71
C MET A 161 -21.24 -7.41 -0.26
N ILE A 162 -21.62 -6.12 -0.28
CA ILE A 162 -22.64 -5.58 -1.21
C ILE A 162 -22.17 -5.73 -2.65
N SER A 163 -20.90 -5.41 -2.94
CA SER A 163 -20.36 -5.56 -4.29
C SER A 163 -20.40 -7.00 -4.76
N GLN A 164 -19.95 -7.94 -3.91
CA GLN A 164 -19.97 -9.36 -4.23
C GLN A 164 -21.40 -9.86 -4.47
N ARG A 165 -22.37 -9.45 -3.64
CA ARG A 165 -23.79 -9.79 -3.82
C ARG A 165 -24.36 -9.25 -5.13
N ASN A 166 -23.89 -8.10 -5.58
CA ASN A 166 -24.32 -7.48 -6.83
C ASN A 166 -23.60 -8.05 -8.07
N GLY A 167 -22.75 -9.07 -7.92
CA GLY A 167 -21.99 -9.68 -9.01
C GLY A 167 -20.83 -8.80 -9.52
N ASN A 168 -20.51 -7.71 -8.82
CA ASN A 168 -19.44 -6.81 -9.20
C ASN A 168 -18.14 -7.22 -8.51
N PHE A 169 -17.07 -7.41 -9.30
CA PHE A 169 -15.73 -7.49 -8.76
C PHE A 169 -15.31 -6.10 -8.27
N TYR A 170 -15.31 -5.90 -6.96
CA TYR A 170 -14.81 -4.66 -6.38
C TYR A 170 -13.38 -4.83 -5.89
N ASP A 171 -12.48 -4.11 -6.54
CA ASP A 171 -11.11 -3.95 -6.09
C ASP A 171 -11.06 -2.99 -4.89
N PHE A 172 -10.96 -3.57 -3.69
CA PHE A 172 -10.84 -2.84 -2.44
C PHE A 172 -9.46 -2.17 -2.35
N ASN A 173 -9.38 -0.91 -2.77
CA ASN A 173 -8.12 -0.18 -2.90
C ASN A 173 -8.21 1.25 -2.31
N TYR A 174 -7.14 2.02 -2.48
CA TYR A 174 -6.96 3.40 -2.01
C TYR A 174 -8.00 4.41 -2.53
N LYS A 175 -8.93 4.01 -3.41
CA LYS A 175 -10.03 4.85 -3.89
C LYS A 175 -11.25 4.79 -2.96
N ASN A 176 -11.26 3.87 -1.99
CA ASN A 176 -12.38 3.69 -1.08
C ASN A 176 -12.42 4.77 0.01
N LEU A 177 -13.52 5.51 0.10
CA LEU A 177 -13.71 6.56 1.12
C LEU A 177 -13.65 6.02 2.55
N PHE A 178 -14.31 4.89 2.80
CA PHE A 178 -14.34 4.29 4.14
C PHE A 178 -12.96 3.76 4.53
N LEU A 179 -12.15 3.28 3.58
CA LEU A 179 -10.76 2.92 3.83
C LEU A 179 -9.92 4.16 4.20
N LEU A 180 -10.08 5.28 3.49
CA LEU A 180 -9.41 6.55 3.83
C LEU A 180 -9.74 7.00 5.25
N LEU A 181 -11.03 6.99 5.61
CA LEU A 181 -11.47 7.42 6.93
C LEU A 181 -10.99 6.43 8.02
N MET A 182 -11.16 5.12 7.78
CA MET A 182 -10.69 4.07 8.69
C MET A 182 -9.18 4.21 8.97
N THR A 183 -8.37 4.36 7.93
CA THR A 183 -6.91 4.54 8.08
C THR A 183 -6.57 5.84 8.80
N THR A 184 -7.28 6.95 8.55
CA THR A 184 -7.10 8.21 9.29
C THR A 184 -7.25 8.00 10.79
N PHE A 185 -8.34 7.38 11.22
CA PHE A 185 -8.57 7.11 12.64
C PHE A 185 -7.61 6.06 13.19
N ALA A 186 -7.22 5.05 12.39
CA ALA A 186 -6.20 4.08 12.81
C ALA A 186 -4.86 4.78 13.12
N PHE A 187 -4.40 5.68 12.25
CA PHE A 187 -3.16 6.44 12.50
C PHE A 187 -3.28 7.39 13.68
N GLU A 188 -4.44 8.00 13.91
CA GLU A 188 -4.68 8.81 15.11
C GLU A 188 -4.74 7.97 16.40
N ILE A 189 -5.22 6.72 16.35
CA ILE A 189 -5.09 5.78 17.47
C ILE A 189 -3.62 5.52 17.75
N LEU A 190 -2.85 5.16 16.71
CA LEU A 190 -1.43 4.87 16.83
C LEU A 190 -0.62 6.08 17.34
N SER A 191 -0.97 7.30 16.94
CA SER A 191 -0.30 8.54 17.37
C SER A 191 -0.42 8.79 18.88
N ARG A 192 -1.45 8.22 19.52
CA ARG A 192 -1.73 8.34 20.96
C ARG A 192 -1.09 7.24 21.80
N ILE A 193 -0.61 6.16 21.18
CA ILE A 193 -0.02 5.03 21.92
C ILE A 193 1.38 5.39 22.41
N GLN A 194 1.56 5.35 23.73
CA GLN A 194 2.86 5.47 24.37
C GLN A 194 3.39 4.09 24.77
N ILE A 195 4.43 3.62 24.09
CA ILE A 195 5.08 2.35 24.41
C ILE A 195 5.98 2.55 25.62
N LYS A 196 5.55 2.06 26.81
CA LYS A 196 6.32 2.19 28.05
C LYS A 196 7.49 1.21 28.16
N LYS A 197 7.31 -0.02 27.69
CA LYS A 197 8.30 -1.11 27.82
C LYS A 197 9.45 -0.93 26.82
N GLU A 198 10.68 -0.87 27.33
CA GLU A 198 11.87 -0.65 26.50
C GLU A 198 12.10 -1.78 25.47
N ARG A 199 11.85 -3.04 25.85
CA ARG A 199 11.92 -4.19 24.94
C ARG A 199 10.97 -4.03 23.74
N MET A 200 9.76 -3.50 23.96
CA MET A 200 8.80 -3.25 22.88
C MET A 200 9.27 -2.10 21.99
N LYS A 201 9.77 -1.00 22.56
CA LYS A 201 10.34 0.11 21.77
C LYS A 201 11.47 -0.38 20.86
N SER A 202 12.40 -1.18 21.42
CA SER A 202 13.51 -1.77 20.67
C SER A 202 13.01 -2.68 19.53
N LEU A 203 12.00 -3.51 19.79
CA LEU A 203 11.39 -4.36 18.77
C LEU A 203 10.76 -3.53 17.64
N PHE A 204 9.90 -2.56 17.95
CA PHE A 204 9.28 -1.69 16.94
C PHE A 204 10.32 -0.91 16.14
N LYS A 205 11.37 -0.41 16.79
CA LYS A 205 12.51 0.24 16.12
C LYS A 205 13.25 -0.72 15.18
N SER A 206 13.46 -1.97 15.60
CA SER A 206 14.09 -3.01 14.77
C SER A 206 13.24 -3.35 13.54
N ILE A 207 11.93 -3.55 13.73
CA ILE A 207 10.98 -3.83 12.64
C ILE A 207 10.93 -2.63 11.68
N SER A 208 10.78 -1.42 12.20
CA SER A 208 10.73 -0.19 11.39
C SER A 208 11.98 -0.01 10.53
N LYS A 209 13.18 -0.27 11.09
CA LYS A 209 14.44 -0.23 10.33
C LYS A 209 14.47 -1.25 9.18
N LYS A 210 13.80 -2.39 9.33
CA LYS A 210 13.81 -3.50 8.36
C LYS A 210 12.61 -3.50 7.42
N ALA A 211 11.60 -2.66 7.67
CA ALA A 211 10.31 -2.69 6.99
C ALA A 211 10.42 -2.67 5.45
N PHE A 212 11.34 -1.85 4.92
CA PHE A 212 11.62 -1.80 3.48
C PHE A 212 12.06 -3.16 2.91
N GLY A 213 13.01 -3.83 3.56
CA GLY A 213 13.43 -5.17 3.16
C GLY A 213 12.34 -6.22 3.38
N ILE A 214 11.60 -6.10 4.48
CA ILE A 214 10.53 -7.05 4.83
C ILE A 214 9.51 -7.08 3.71
N TYR A 215 9.11 -5.91 3.21
CA TYR A 215 8.16 -5.80 2.11
C TYR A 215 8.56 -6.62 0.88
N PHE A 216 9.80 -6.48 0.40
CA PHE A 216 10.24 -7.20 -0.80
C PHE A 216 10.39 -8.70 -0.57
N ILE A 217 11.04 -9.10 0.53
CA ILE A 217 11.22 -10.53 0.82
C ILE A 217 9.87 -11.20 1.10
N HIS A 218 8.94 -10.51 1.76
CA HIS A 218 7.60 -11.01 2.01
C HIS A 218 6.90 -11.36 0.71
N ILE A 219 6.94 -10.49 -0.31
CA ILE A 219 6.30 -10.77 -1.60
C ILE A 219 6.95 -11.95 -2.31
N ILE A 220 8.28 -12.04 -2.29
CA ILE A 220 9.00 -13.19 -2.86
C ILE A 220 8.57 -14.50 -2.18
N LEU A 221 8.50 -14.49 -0.85
CA LEU A 221 8.08 -15.66 -0.08
C LEU A 221 6.61 -16.00 -0.33
N MET A 222 5.72 -15.01 -0.41
CA MET A 222 4.31 -15.18 -0.76
C MET A 222 4.18 -15.85 -2.13
N GLU A 223 4.87 -15.34 -3.15
CA GLU A 223 4.80 -15.86 -4.51
C GLU A 223 5.37 -17.28 -4.60
N TYR A 224 6.49 -17.53 -3.93
CA TYR A 224 7.09 -18.86 -3.84
C TYR A 224 6.12 -19.85 -3.19
N LEU A 225 5.57 -19.49 -2.04
CA LEU A 225 4.61 -20.30 -1.30
C LEU A 225 3.33 -20.54 -2.13
N PHE A 226 2.83 -19.52 -2.82
CA PHE A 226 1.62 -19.65 -3.63
C PHE A 226 1.82 -20.58 -4.84
N THR A 227 2.99 -20.54 -5.48
CA THR A 227 3.24 -21.26 -6.73
C THR A 227 3.85 -22.64 -6.55
N GLN A 228 4.66 -22.86 -5.51
CA GLN A 228 5.46 -24.07 -5.35
C GLN A 228 4.94 -25.02 -4.26
N PHE A 229 4.11 -24.54 -3.35
CA PHE A 229 3.63 -25.34 -2.22
C PHE A 229 2.23 -25.91 -2.48
N ASP A 230 2.03 -27.19 -2.16
CA ASP A 230 0.69 -27.78 -2.22
C ASP A 230 -0.11 -27.42 -0.96
N TRP A 231 -1.15 -26.61 -1.15
CA TRP A 231 -2.01 -26.12 -0.09
C TRP A 231 -3.21 -27.03 0.20
N SER A 232 -3.36 -28.15 -0.51
CA SER A 232 -4.51 -29.06 -0.44
C SER A 232 -4.90 -29.44 1.00
N SER A 233 -3.91 -29.66 1.87
CA SER A 233 -4.08 -30.06 3.27
C SER A 233 -4.38 -28.92 4.26
N PHE A 234 -4.30 -27.66 3.82
CA PHE A 234 -4.43 -26.49 4.69
C PHE A 234 -5.80 -25.82 4.55
N SER A 235 -6.42 -25.51 5.68
CA SER A 235 -7.62 -24.66 5.72
C SER A 235 -7.34 -23.24 5.22
N TYR A 236 -8.35 -22.55 4.69
CA TYR A 236 -8.21 -21.15 4.25
C TYR A 236 -7.67 -20.22 5.34
N ARG A 237 -8.07 -20.44 6.60
CA ARG A 237 -7.59 -19.67 7.76
C ARG A 237 -6.11 -19.89 8.00
N SER A 238 -5.66 -21.14 7.93
CA SER A 238 -4.25 -21.50 8.08
C SER A 238 -3.40 -20.90 6.96
N ARG A 239 -3.89 -20.98 5.71
CA ARG A 239 -3.25 -20.33 4.55
C ARG A 239 -3.08 -18.84 4.81
N PHE A 240 -4.17 -18.14 5.16
CA PHE A 240 -4.14 -16.71 5.46
C PHE A 240 -3.12 -16.35 6.55
N ILE A 241 -3.09 -17.10 7.66
CA ILE A 241 -2.13 -16.84 8.74
C ILE A 241 -0.68 -17.04 8.29
N ILE A 242 -0.40 -18.10 7.51
CA ILE A 242 0.94 -18.38 7.01
C ILE A 242 1.38 -17.31 6.01
N PHE A 243 0.51 -16.98 5.05
CA PHE A 243 0.77 -15.95 4.06
C PHE A 243 0.99 -14.59 4.73
N GLU A 244 0.13 -14.12 5.64
CA GLU A 244 0.29 -12.79 6.24
C GLU A 244 1.39 -12.76 7.31
N PHE A 245 1.28 -13.60 8.35
CA PHE A 245 2.19 -13.50 9.50
C PHE A 245 3.45 -14.33 9.35
N GLY A 246 3.33 -15.53 8.76
CA GLY A 246 4.44 -16.46 8.59
C GLY A 246 5.54 -15.88 7.69
N THR A 247 5.16 -15.36 6.52
CA THR A 247 6.12 -14.76 5.59
C THR A 247 6.72 -13.45 6.11
N ILE A 248 5.97 -12.61 6.85
CA ILE A 248 6.52 -11.40 7.50
C ILE A 248 7.56 -11.78 8.54
N LEU A 249 7.27 -12.78 9.37
CA LEU A 249 8.20 -13.28 10.38
C LEU A 249 9.45 -13.86 9.72
N ALA A 250 9.28 -14.71 8.71
CA ALA A 250 10.40 -15.29 7.96
C ALA A 250 11.25 -14.19 7.30
N SER A 251 10.63 -13.19 6.69
CA SER A 251 11.30 -12.03 6.10
C SER A 251 12.13 -11.27 7.14
N TYR A 252 11.55 -11.01 8.32
CA TYR A 252 12.26 -10.34 9.41
C TYR A 252 13.50 -11.14 9.86
N LEU A 253 13.39 -12.46 9.96
CA LEU A 253 14.51 -13.34 10.34
C LEU A 253 15.59 -13.34 9.27
N ILE A 254 15.22 -13.52 8.00
CA ILE A 254 16.15 -13.49 6.85
C ILE A 254 16.93 -12.17 6.83
N ILE A 255 16.24 -11.04 6.96
CA ILE A 255 16.89 -9.72 6.97
C ILE A 255 17.78 -9.56 8.19
N SER A 256 17.36 -10.06 9.35
CA SER A 256 18.18 -10.00 10.56
C SER A 256 19.49 -10.80 10.41
N LEU A 257 19.48 -11.88 9.63
CA LEU A 257 20.69 -12.62 9.27
C LEU A 257 21.54 -11.89 8.23
N LEU A 258 20.93 -11.47 7.12
CA LEU A 258 21.63 -10.80 6.02
C LEU A 258 22.22 -9.44 6.42
N ALA A 259 21.52 -8.71 7.29
CA ALA A 259 21.97 -7.40 7.78
C ALA A 259 23.18 -7.47 8.73
N LYS A 260 23.66 -8.67 9.11
CA LYS A 260 24.96 -8.82 9.77
C LYS A 260 26.10 -8.30 8.90
N ASN A 261 25.96 -8.36 7.57
CA ASN A 261 26.89 -7.75 6.64
C ASN A 261 26.49 -6.29 6.36
N LYS A 262 27.35 -5.34 6.78
CA LYS A 262 27.11 -3.89 6.66
C LYS A 262 26.85 -3.43 5.21
N LYS A 263 27.50 -4.06 4.22
CA LYS A 263 27.30 -3.71 2.80
C LYS A 263 25.91 -4.11 2.34
N ILE A 264 25.49 -5.34 2.66
CA ILE A 264 24.15 -5.85 2.32
C ILE A 264 23.08 -5.02 3.04
N ALA A 265 23.26 -4.77 4.34
CA ALA A 265 22.36 -3.94 5.14
C ALA A 265 22.11 -2.55 4.50
N LYS A 266 23.18 -1.87 4.10
CA LYS A 266 23.11 -0.53 3.51
C LYS A 266 22.50 -0.53 2.11
N TRP A 267 23.03 -1.34 1.20
CA TRP A 267 22.69 -1.26 -0.22
C TRP A 267 21.37 -1.94 -0.55
N LEU A 268 21.09 -3.09 0.07
CA LEU A 268 19.91 -3.90 -0.24
C LEU A 268 18.70 -3.49 0.61
N PHE A 269 18.90 -3.12 1.87
CA PHE A 269 17.80 -2.88 2.81
C PHE A 269 17.68 -1.44 3.29
N MET A 270 18.59 -0.54 2.88
CA MET A 270 18.68 0.84 3.37
C MET A 270 18.80 0.95 4.90
N ILE A 271 19.34 -0.08 5.55
CA ILE A 271 19.60 -0.11 6.98
C ILE A 271 20.92 0.64 7.23
N LYS A 272 20.84 1.75 7.96
CA LYS A 272 22.00 2.49 8.47
C LYS A 272 22.51 1.88 9.78
#